data_AF-H1Y4B0-F1
#
_entry.id   AF-H1Y4B0-F1
#
_cell.length_a   1.000
_cell.length_b   1.000
_cell.length_c   1.000
_cell.angle_alpha   90.00
_cell.angle_beta   90.00
_cell.angle_gamma   90.00
#
_symmetry.space_group_name_H-M   'P 1'
#
loop_
_entity.id
_entity.type
_entity.pdbx_description
1 polymer ?
#
loop_
_entity_poly.entity_id
_entity_poly.type
_entity_poly.pdbx_seq_one_letter_code
_entity_poly.pdbx_strand_id
1 'polypeptide(L)' 'MSIETPFNGLGKPEALKHNLSDKWSRRLTKADSVIYQVKGEIIYIYSIKGHYE' A
#
# COMPACT_ATOMS: atom_id res chain seq x y z
N MET A 1 3.42 8.71 -0.12
CA MET A 1 2.34 8.24 -1.03
C MET A 1 1.49 9.46 -1.33
N SER A 2 1.45 9.91 -2.57
CA SER A 2 0.54 10.98 -3.00
C SER A 2 -0.61 10.37 -3.79
N ILE A 3 -1.73 11.08 -3.85
CA ILE A 3 -2.89 10.66 -4.64
C ILE A 3 -2.62 10.60 -6.15
N GLU A 4 -1.59 11.32 -6.60
CA GLU A 4 -1.19 11.38 -8.00
C GLU A 4 -0.42 10.13 -8.45
N THR A 5 0.24 9.44 -7.50
CA THR A 5 1.11 8.29 -7.79
C THR A 5 0.86 7.09 -6.88
N PRO A 6 -0.39 6.62 -6.73
CA PRO A 6 -0.70 5.56 -5.77
C PRO A 6 -0.22 4.19 -6.22
N PHE A 7 -0.09 3.93 -7.52
CA PHE A 7 0.29 2.62 -8.07
C PHE A 7 1.72 2.56 -8.63
N ASN A 8 2.48 3.64 -8.48
CA ASN A 8 3.85 3.76 -8.99
C ASN A 8 4.73 4.60 -8.05
N GLY A 9 5.99 4.80 -8.44
CA GLY A 9 6.95 5.60 -7.69
C GLY A 9 7.63 4.84 -6.55
N LEU A 10 8.04 5.59 -5.52
CA LEU A 10 8.88 5.10 -4.44
C LEU A 10 8.20 4.00 -3.61
N GLY A 11 9.01 3.09 -3.09
CA GLY A 11 8.56 2.00 -2.23
C GLY A 11 7.98 0.79 -2.98
N LYS A 12 8.23 0.68 -4.29
CA LYS A 12 7.81 -0.46 -5.15
C LYS A 12 6.36 -0.91 -4.87
N PRO A 13 5.35 -0.12 -5.28
CA PRO A 13 3.96 -0.52 -5.14
C PRO A 13 3.68 -1.82 -5.90
N GLU A 14 3.05 -2.77 -5.23
CA GLU A 14 2.73 -4.09 -5.78
C GLU A 14 1.25 -4.40 -5.55
N ALA A 15 0.55 -4.77 -6.62
CA ALA A 15 -0.82 -5.27 -6.53
C ALA A 15 -0.82 -6.61 -5.80
N LEU A 16 -1.66 -6.74 -4.78
CA LEU A 16 -1.85 -8.01 -4.08
C LEU A 16 -2.72 -8.94 -4.94
N LYS A 17 -2.65 -10.25 -4.66
CA LYS A 17 -3.31 -11.28 -5.48
C LYS A 17 -4.48 -11.94 -4.72
N HIS A 18 -5.26 -12.73 -5.46
CA HIS A 18 -6.38 -13.53 -4.93
C HIS A 18 -7.44 -12.66 -4.25
N ASN A 19 -7.80 -12.94 -3.00
CA ASN A 19 -8.82 -12.23 -2.23
C ASN A 19 -8.45 -10.77 -1.88
N LEU A 20 -7.25 -10.32 -2.26
CA LEU A 20 -6.75 -8.96 -2.04
C LEU A 20 -6.43 -8.27 -3.37
N SER A 21 -6.99 -8.74 -4.48
CA SER A 21 -6.74 -8.24 -5.84
C SER A 21 -7.07 -6.76 -6.06
N ASP A 22 -7.85 -6.16 -5.16
CA ASP A 22 -8.20 -4.74 -5.14
C ASP A 22 -7.32 -3.90 -4.19
N LYS A 23 -6.29 -4.51 -3.59
CA LYS A 23 -5.37 -3.87 -2.63
C LYS A 23 -3.93 -3.87 -3.13
N TRP A 24 -3.16 -2.98 -2.55
CA TRP A 24 -1.77 -2.72 -2.89
C TRP A 24 -0.90 -2.77 -1.65
N SER A 25 0.31 -3.27 -1.83
CA SER A 25 1.39 -3.17 -0.85
C SER A 25 2.37 -2.09 -1.31
N ARG A 26 2.82 -1.24 -0.40
CA ARG A 26 3.94 -0.32 -0.65
C ARG A 26 4.92 -0.38 0.52
N ARG A 27 6.20 -0.48 0.20
CA ARG A 27 7.28 -0.44 1.18
C ARG A 27 7.49 0.97 1.71
N LEU A 28 7.45 1.12 3.03
CA LEU A 28 7.77 2.39 3.71
C LEU A 28 9.22 2.40 4.19
N THR A 29 9.68 1.30 4.79
CA THR A 29 11.07 1.09 5.23
C THR A 29 11.55 -0.29 4.77
N LYS A 30 12.78 -0.70 5.12
CA LYS A 30 13.22 -2.09 4.83
C LYS A 30 12.37 -3.14 5.56
N ALA A 31 11.84 -2.80 6.74
CA ALA A 31 11.03 -3.70 7.57
C ALA A 31 9.52 -3.49 7.38
N ASP A 32 9.11 -2.26 7.05
CA ASP A 32 7.70 -1.87 7.08
C ASP A 32 7.08 -1.79 5.69
N SER A 33 5.86 -2.31 5.57
CA SER A 33 5.03 -2.16 4.38
C SER A 33 3.60 -1.82 4.75
N VAL A 34 2.99 -0.94 3.96
CA VAL A 34 1.58 -0.55 4.10
C VAL A 34 0.73 -1.30 3.09
N ILE A 35 -0.40 -1.83 3.56
CA ILE A 35 -1.45 -2.38 2.71
C ILE A 35 -2.56 -1.34 2.61
N TYR A 36 -2.90 -0.97 1.38
CA TYR A 36 -3.88 0.08 1.11
C TYR A 36 -4.75 -0.25 -0.10
N GLN A 37 -5.85 0.47 -0.23
CA GLN A 37 -6.73 0.47 -1.38
C GLN A 37 -7.04 1.89 -1.80
N VAL A 38 -7.15 2.14 -3.10
CA VAL A 38 -7.60 3.42 -3.62
C VAL A 38 -9.03 3.28 -4.14
N LYS A 39 -9.95 4.14 -3.69
CA LYS A 39 -11.29 4.26 -4.26
C LYS A 39 -11.59 5.73 -4.52
N GLY A 40 -11.69 6.11 -5.80
CA GLY A 40 -11.80 7.51 -6.20
C GLY A 40 -10.61 8.31 -5.64
N GLU A 41 -10.91 9.38 -4.90
CA GLU A 41 -9.90 10.25 -4.28
C GLU A 41 -9.55 9.85 -2.84
N ILE A 42 -9.94 8.64 -2.41
CA ILE A 42 -9.73 8.16 -1.03
C ILE A 42 -8.75 7.00 -1.02
N ILE A 43 -7.77 7.06 -0.12
CA ILE A 43 -6.84 5.98 0.17
C ILE A 43 -7.20 5.36 1.52
N TYR A 44 -7.62 4.09 1.49
CA TYR A 44 -7.91 3.30 2.67
C TYR A 44 -6.66 2.55 3.11
N ILE A 45 -6.23 2.75 4.35
CA ILE A 45 -5.09 2.05 4.95
C ILE A 45 -5.61 0.90 5.80
N TYR A 46 -5.24 -0.34 5.46
CA TYR A 46 -5.73 -1.54 6.17
C TYR A 46 -4.75 -2.03 7.22
N SER A 47 -3.45 -1.91 6.95
CA SER A 47 -2.41 -2.41 7.84
C SER A 47 -1.09 -1.75 7.52
N ILE A 48 -0.28 -1.53 8.55
CA ILE A 48 1.14 -1.22 8.44
C ILE A 48 1.84 -2.39 9.13
N LYS A 49 2.42 -3.31 8.34
CA LYS A 49 3.20 -4.43 8.89
C LYS A 49 4.54 -3.90 9.36
N GLY A 50 4.91 -4.26 10.60
CA GLY A 50 6.16 -3.85 11.27
C GLY A 50 5.97 -2.75 12.33
N HIS A 51 4.73 -2.31 12.57
CA HIS A 51 4.43 -1.30 13.59
C HIS A 51 4.43 -1.93 15.01
N TYR A 52 5.63 -2.13 15.54
CA TYR A 52 6.04 -2.47 16.91
C TYR A 52 5.94 -3.95 17.34
N GLU A 53 7.10 -4.49 17.77
CA GLU A 53 7.17 -5.34 18.97
C GLU A 53 6.86 -4.50 20.21
#